data_AF-A0AAU9WWB4-F1
#
_entry.id   AF-A0AAU9WWB4-F1
#
_cell.length_a   1.000
_cell.length_b   1.000
_cell.length_c   1.000
_cell.angle_alpha   90.00
_cell.angle_beta   90.00
_cell.angle_gamma   90.00
#
_symmetry.space_group_name_H-M   'P 1'
#
loop_
_entity.id
_entity.type
_entity.pdbx_description
1 polymer ?
#
loop_
_entity_poly.entity_id
_entity_poly.type
_entity_poly.pdbx_seq_one_letter_code
_entity_poly.pdbx_strand_id
1 'polypeptide(L)'
;MAEEALRSTSPKANFHRLSRLLMRGGVQLLRETLDSIHSPANLPLRLADPVTQAQLRGARLTQPEMVCLYPSPGVYGESNDFDITLIFKLLRTICSLTPPPGPRGWDDLPNSSDYTLVADLVRIKYYRNEIYGHRPTMEISDSDFIRFWKEISEALLRIATNISPSKRNEWEKSIADLFLDPLTPNELRCIEELETWYKQDMDVKDELVKLREELGEELRSLKAAFSKFKSQSDQNKETLSLVPFNMDVERYHRAAGSEPTVRLSLPEPEEAAEADDPGPNNPPEINIWNVILSFKKPVDLFLRYLRYKLNLPVHNSEVGSWHITVECSSLQVLEGLWEDYCSGHLNSVAQEMLITPQVLEKLGLTELKLKTFISEDQYDKGKKLLEASSG
;
A
#
# COMPACT_ATOMS: atom_id res chain seq x y z
N MET A 1 -45.73 -37.02 0.41
CA MET A 1 -46.32 -36.28 -0.74
C MET A 1 -47.46 -35.30 -0.41
N ALA A 2 -47.96 -35.18 0.82
CA ALA A 2 -48.81 -34.03 1.21
C ALA A 2 -48.00 -32.93 1.92
N GLU A 3 -47.09 -33.32 2.81
CA GLU A 3 -46.25 -32.40 3.60
C GLU A 3 -45.21 -31.65 2.75
N GLU A 4 -44.74 -32.28 1.66
CA GLU A 4 -43.80 -31.71 0.69
C GLU A 4 -44.48 -30.73 -0.28
N ALA A 5 -45.79 -30.87 -0.50
CA ALA A 5 -46.62 -29.90 -1.23
C ALA A 5 -47.09 -28.72 -0.36
N LEU A 6 -47.03 -28.85 0.98
CA LEU A 6 -47.49 -27.83 1.93
C LEU A 6 -46.37 -26.89 2.42
N ARG A 7 -45.10 -27.19 2.14
CA ARG A 7 -43.95 -26.41 2.66
C ARG A 7 -42.95 -25.88 1.62
N SER A 8 -43.06 -26.27 0.34
CA SER A 8 -42.17 -25.77 -0.71
C SER A 8 -42.52 -24.32 -1.04
N THR A 9 -41.97 -23.36 -0.28
CA THR A 9 -42.02 -21.95 -0.66
C THR A 9 -41.11 -21.74 -1.86
N SER A 10 -41.54 -20.93 -2.83
CA SER A 10 -40.75 -20.77 -4.06
C SER A 10 -39.33 -20.26 -3.75
N PRO A 11 -38.32 -20.59 -4.56
CA PRO A 11 -36.94 -20.13 -4.31
C PRO A 11 -36.81 -18.61 -4.13
N LYS A 12 -37.68 -17.82 -4.77
CA LYS A 12 -37.78 -16.36 -4.59
C LYS A 12 -38.36 -15.96 -3.24
N ALA A 13 -39.38 -16.68 -2.76
CA ALA A 13 -39.93 -16.47 -1.42
C ALA A 13 -38.89 -16.74 -0.32
N ASN A 14 -38.07 -17.79 -0.49
CA ASN A 14 -36.97 -18.09 0.41
C ASN A 14 -35.94 -16.94 0.47
N PHE A 15 -35.54 -16.44 -0.70
CA PHE A 15 -34.66 -15.28 -0.80
C PHE A 15 -35.26 -14.03 -0.14
N HIS A 16 -36.55 -13.78 -0.35
CA HIS A 16 -37.26 -12.66 0.27
C HIS A 16 -37.26 -12.75 1.79
N ARG A 17 -37.60 -13.92 2.35
CA ARG A 17 -37.62 -14.13 3.81
C ARG A 17 -36.24 -13.92 4.43
N LEU A 18 -35.19 -14.47 3.83
CA LEU A 18 -33.81 -14.26 4.29
C LEU A 18 -33.39 -12.79 4.18
N SER A 19 -33.78 -12.14 3.08
CA SER A 19 -33.51 -10.72 2.88
C SER A 19 -34.18 -9.87 3.95
N ARG A 20 -35.44 -10.15 4.27
CA ARG A 20 -36.18 -9.45 5.32
C ARG A 20 -35.57 -9.70 6.70
N LEU A 21 -35.15 -10.94 6.99
CA LEU A 21 -34.48 -11.29 8.24
C LEU A 21 -33.18 -10.49 8.42
N LEU A 22 -32.37 -10.34 7.38
CA LEU A 22 -31.12 -9.58 7.42
C LEU A 22 -31.34 -8.05 7.42
N MET A 23 -32.18 -7.54 6.53
CA MET A 23 -32.35 -6.11 6.33
C MET A 23 -33.23 -5.44 7.38
N ARG A 24 -34.22 -6.15 7.93
CA ARG A 24 -35.02 -5.63 9.06
C ARG A 24 -34.43 -6.11 10.36
N GLY A 25 -34.21 -7.42 10.50
CA GLY A 25 -33.71 -8.02 11.73
C GLY A 25 -32.27 -7.64 12.05
N GLY A 26 -31.36 -7.86 11.10
CA GLY A 26 -29.95 -7.49 11.24
C GLY A 26 -29.75 -6.00 11.48
N VAL A 27 -30.34 -5.12 10.66
CA VAL A 27 -30.25 -3.66 10.87
C VAL A 27 -30.72 -3.26 12.27
N GLN A 28 -31.89 -3.74 12.70
CA GLN A 28 -32.47 -3.36 13.99
C GLN A 28 -31.58 -3.80 15.15
N LEU A 29 -31.13 -5.06 15.18
CA LEU A 29 -30.30 -5.57 16.27
C LEU A 29 -28.89 -4.96 16.29
N LEU A 30 -28.30 -4.72 15.13
CA LEU A 30 -27.01 -4.02 15.04
C LEU A 30 -27.14 -2.56 15.51
N ARG A 31 -28.23 -1.88 15.16
CA ARG A 31 -28.53 -0.52 15.64
C ARG A 31 -28.71 -0.50 17.15
N GLU A 32 -29.52 -1.40 17.70
CA GLU A 32 -29.71 -1.47 19.15
C GLU A 32 -28.41 -1.81 19.89
N THR A 33 -27.56 -2.65 19.29
CA THR A 33 -26.20 -2.90 19.82
C THR A 33 -25.38 -1.62 19.82
N LEU A 34 -25.38 -0.85 18.73
CA LEU A 34 -24.71 0.45 18.65
C LEU A 34 -25.25 1.42 19.72
N ASP A 35 -26.57 1.54 19.83
CA ASP A 35 -27.25 2.43 20.76
C ASP A 35 -27.01 2.03 22.23
N SER A 36 -26.78 0.75 22.50
CA SER A 36 -26.42 0.28 23.85
C SER A 36 -25.02 0.71 24.27
N ILE A 37 -24.11 0.93 23.31
CA ILE A 37 -22.73 1.37 23.54
C ILE A 37 -22.66 2.91 23.51
N HIS A 38 -23.30 3.51 22.50
CA HIS A 38 -23.40 4.95 22.28
C HIS A 38 -24.87 5.31 22.16
N SER A 39 -25.49 5.70 23.28
CA SER A 39 -26.91 6.08 23.25
C SER A 39 -27.19 7.17 22.21
N PRO A 40 -28.39 7.22 21.61
CA PRO A 40 -28.71 8.22 20.59
C PRO A 40 -28.43 9.66 21.02
N ALA A 41 -28.61 9.97 22.32
CA ALA A 41 -28.28 11.28 22.88
C ALA A 41 -26.77 11.57 22.98
N ASN A 42 -25.96 10.53 23.18
CA ASN A 42 -24.50 10.63 23.32
C ASN A 42 -23.76 10.44 21.99
N LEU A 43 -24.42 9.85 20.98
CA LEU A 43 -23.83 9.60 19.67
C LEU A 43 -23.29 10.89 19.01
N PRO A 44 -23.99 12.04 19.00
CA PRO A 44 -23.44 13.30 18.50
C PRO A 44 -22.17 13.74 19.23
N LEU A 45 -22.12 13.60 20.57
CA LEU A 45 -20.93 13.92 21.36
C LEU A 45 -19.76 13.01 21.01
N ARG A 46 -20.03 11.71 20.80
CA ARG A 46 -19.02 10.75 20.37
C ARG A 46 -18.49 11.07 18.97
N LEU A 47 -19.36 11.44 18.02
CA LEU A 47 -18.98 11.80 16.65
C LEU A 47 -18.27 13.16 16.56
N ALA A 48 -18.51 14.06 17.51
CA ALA A 48 -17.82 15.34 17.66
C ALA A 48 -16.38 15.19 18.18
N ASP A 49 -16.08 14.10 18.90
CA ASP A 49 -14.77 13.86 19.49
C ASP A 49 -13.65 13.74 18.43
N PRO A 50 -12.55 14.51 18.55
CA PRO A 50 -11.45 14.47 17.58
C PRO A 50 -10.79 13.09 17.42
N VAL A 51 -10.74 12.28 18.49
CA VAL A 51 -10.19 10.92 18.42
C VAL A 51 -11.10 10.03 17.59
N THR A 52 -12.40 10.06 17.84
CA THR A 52 -13.40 9.38 17.00
C THR A 52 -13.29 9.80 15.53
N GLN A 53 -13.18 11.10 15.24
CA GLN A 53 -13.02 11.58 13.86
C GLN A 53 -11.75 11.04 13.19
N ALA A 54 -10.63 10.98 13.93
CA ALA A 54 -9.40 10.40 13.42
C ALA A 54 -9.54 8.90 13.11
N GLN A 55 -10.24 8.15 13.97
CA GLN A 55 -10.55 6.73 13.74
C GLN A 55 -11.43 6.53 12.50
N LEU A 56 -12.47 7.36 12.32
CA LEU A 56 -13.39 7.28 11.18
C LEU A 56 -12.71 7.60 9.84
N ARG A 57 -11.69 8.48 9.81
CA ARG A 57 -10.87 8.70 8.61
C ARG A 57 -10.16 7.44 8.15
N GLY A 58 -9.74 6.58 9.08
CA GLY A 58 -9.14 5.27 8.78
C GLY A 58 -10.14 4.19 8.41
N ALA A 59 -11.43 4.39 8.70
CA ALA A 59 -12.48 3.38 8.55
C ALA A 59 -12.99 3.19 7.11
N ARG A 60 -12.49 3.98 6.15
CA ARG A 60 -12.86 3.93 4.72
C ARG A 60 -14.37 4.05 4.50
N LEU A 61 -14.97 5.06 5.11
CA LEU A 61 -16.35 5.42 4.84
C LEU A 61 -16.48 6.00 3.42
N THR A 62 -17.57 5.67 2.73
CA THR A 62 -17.90 6.23 1.43
C THR A 62 -18.42 7.66 1.58
N GLN A 63 -18.46 8.44 0.49
CA GLN A 63 -19.00 9.80 0.55
C GLN A 63 -20.47 9.83 1.02
N PRO A 64 -21.39 8.95 0.55
CA PRO A 64 -22.74 8.87 1.09
C PRO A 64 -22.81 8.56 2.59
N GLU A 65 -22.00 7.61 3.06
CA GLU A 65 -21.90 7.26 4.49
C GLU A 65 -21.38 8.45 5.32
N MET A 66 -20.40 9.20 4.81
CA MET A 66 -19.87 10.40 5.44
C MET A 66 -20.92 11.51 5.53
N VAL A 67 -21.71 11.72 4.47
CA VAL A 67 -22.82 12.69 4.46
C VAL A 67 -23.93 12.27 5.43
N CYS A 68 -24.20 10.96 5.55
CA CYS A 68 -25.15 10.44 6.52
C CYS A 68 -24.69 10.69 7.97
N LEU A 69 -23.39 10.52 8.27
CA LEU A 69 -22.83 10.81 9.60
C LEU A 69 -22.67 12.30 9.91
N TYR A 70 -22.32 13.12 8.91
CA TYR A 70 -22.02 14.54 9.05
C TYR A 70 -22.74 15.35 7.95
N PRO A 71 -24.07 15.56 8.06
CA PRO A 71 -24.85 16.23 7.01
C PRO A 71 -24.44 17.68 6.79
N SER A 72 -24.06 18.38 7.85
CA SER A 72 -23.54 19.74 7.82
C SER A 72 -22.65 20.02 9.03
N PRO A 73 -21.83 21.10 9.02
CA PRO A 73 -20.92 21.39 10.12
C PRO A 73 -21.66 21.55 11.46
N GLY A 74 -21.28 20.73 12.46
CA GLY A 74 -21.91 20.72 13.79
C GLY A 74 -23.24 19.95 13.87
N VAL A 75 -23.71 19.37 12.76
CA VAL A 75 -24.86 18.46 12.71
C VAL A 75 -24.37 17.03 12.51
N TYR A 76 -24.96 16.09 13.25
CA TYR A 76 -24.57 14.69 13.24
C TYR A 76 -25.78 13.82 12.88
N GLY A 77 -25.52 12.71 12.18
CA GLY A 77 -26.55 11.76 11.80
C GLY A 77 -27.14 11.02 12.99
N GLU A 78 -28.39 10.59 12.84
CA GLU A 78 -29.09 9.77 13.83
C GLU A 78 -28.95 8.28 13.49
N SER A 79 -28.86 7.43 14.52
CA SER A 79 -28.68 5.98 14.31
C SER A 79 -29.82 5.32 13.52
N ASN A 80 -31.01 5.92 13.53
CA ASN A 80 -32.17 5.49 12.75
C ASN A 80 -31.95 5.58 11.23
N ASP A 81 -31.13 6.53 10.78
CA ASP A 81 -30.87 6.76 9.35
C ASP A 81 -29.76 5.86 8.80
N PHE A 82 -29.05 5.14 9.66
CA PHE A 82 -27.91 4.33 9.25
C PHE A 82 -28.35 2.99 8.67
N ASP A 83 -27.74 2.63 7.54
CA ASP A 83 -27.88 1.30 6.96
C ASP A 83 -27.00 0.26 7.70
N ILE A 84 -27.19 -1.02 7.38
CA ILE A 84 -26.45 -2.12 8.04
C ILE A 84 -24.92 -2.00 7.87
N THR A 85 -24.48 -1.47 6.73
CA THR A 85 -23.05 -1.35 6.39
C THR A 85 -22.40 -0.28 7.24
N LEU A 86 -23.04 0.90 7.34
CA LEU A 86 -22.61 2.01 8.15
C LEU A 86 -22.60 1.61 9.64
N ILE A 87 -23.68 1.00 10.14
CA ILE A 87 -23.74 0.54 11.53
C ILE A 87 -22.58 -0.41 11.84
N PHE A 88 -22.32 -1.40 10.97
CA PHE A 88 -21.20 -2.32 11.15
C PHE A 88 -19.84 -1.61 11.14
N LYS A 89 -19.64 -0.63 10.24
CA LYS A 89 -18.41 0.18 10.21
C LYS A 89 -18.22 1.00 11.48
N LEU A 90 -19.29 1.51 12.09
CA LEU A 90 -19.22 2.21 13.38
C LEU A 90 -18.89 1.24 14.53
N LEU A 91 -19.56 0.09 14.59
CA LEU A 91 -19.32 -0.94 15.60
C LEU A 91 -17.86 -1.39 15.64
N ARG A 92 -17.25 -1.65 14.48
CA ARG A 92 -15.84 -2.06 14.40
C ARG A 92 -14.83 -0.95 14.73
N THR A 93 -15.24 0.31 14.62
CA THR A 93 -14.29 1.45 14.63
C THR A 93 -14.33 2.22 15.94
N ILE A 94 -15.53 2.60 16.41
CA ILE A 94 -15.70 3.60 17.47
C ILE A 94 -16.27 3.03 18.78
N CYS A 95 -16.61 1.73 18.78
CA CYS A 95 -17.20 1.02 19.92
C CYS A 95 -16.19 0.16 20.69
N SER A 96 -14.91 0.25 20.38
CA SER A 96 -13.82 -0.47 21.09
C SER A 96 -14.01 -2.00 21.13
N LEU A 97 -14.69 -2.58 20.13
CA LEU A 97 -14.86 -4.02 20.01
C LEU A 97 -13.56 -4.67 19.52
N THR A 98 -13.21 -5.82 20.08
CA THR A 98 -12.02 -6.59 19.65
C THR A 98 -12.42 -7.55 18.53
N PRO A 99 -11.69 -7.61 17.40
CA PRO A 99 -12.00 -8.54 16.31
C PRO A 99 -12.00 -10.00 16.77
N PRO A 100 -12.78 -10.88 16.11
CA PRO A 100 -12.67 -12.32 16.33
C PRO A 100 -11.25 -12.83 16.03
N PRO A 101 -10.81 -13.90 16.70
CA PRO A 101 -9.49 -14.49 16.45
C PRO A 101 -9.40 -15.03 15.01
N GLY A 102 -8.36 -14.62 14.28
CA GLY A 102 -8.11 -15.08 12.91
C GLY A 102 -7.30 -14.06 12.09
N PRO A 103 -6.73 -14.48 10.94
CA PRO A 103 -5.85 -13.65 10.13
C PRO A 103 -6.54 -12.42 9.52
N ARG A 104 -7.86 -12.48 9.29
CA ARG A 104 -8.64 -11.33 8.78
C ARG A 104 -9.84 -10.96 9.67
N GLY A 105 -9.82 -11.32 10.96
CA GLY A 105 -10.77 -10.87 12.01
C GLY A 105 -12.18 -10.48 11.56
N TRP A 106 -12.40 -9.20 11.24
CA TRP A 106 -13.69 -8.61 10.83
C TRP A 106 -14.20 -9.03 9.44
N ASP A 107 -13.36 -9.66 8.62
CA ASP A 107 -13.57 -9.90 7.20
C ASP A 107 -13.67 -11.38 6.81
N ASP A 108 -13.39 -12.30 7.74
CA ASP A 108 -13.58 -13.74 7.54
C ASP A 108 -14.79 -14.25 8.32
N LEU A 109 -15.43 -15.31 7.81
CA LEU A 109 -16.47 -16.03 8.56
C LEU A 109 -15.87 -16.60 9.86
N PRO A 110 -16.39 -16.24 11.04
CA PRO A 110 -15.85 -16.75 12.30
C PRO A 110 -16.09 -18.25 12.47
N ASN A 111 -15.28 -18.91 13.30
CA ASN A 111 -15.43 -20.32 13.64
C ASN A 111 -16.85 -20.60 14.17
N SER A 112 -17.49 -21.70 13.76
CA SER A 112 -18.86 -22.03 14.17
C SER A 112 -19.09 -22.15 15.69
N SER A 113 -18.02 -22.36 16.46
CA SER A 113 -18.06 -22.46 17.94
C SER A 113 -17.82 -21.11 18.65
N ASP A 114 -17.50 -20.04 17.93
CA ASP A 114 -17.27 -18.72 18.51
C ASP A 114 -18.59 -17.95 18.68
N TYR A 115 -19.21 -18.04 19.84
CA TYR A 115 -20.49 -17.39 20.13
C TYR A 115 -20.36 -15.98 20.74
N THR A 116 -19.22 -15.31 20.54
CA THR A 116 -19.05 -13.94 21.01
C THR A 116 -19.93 -12.97 20.21
N LEU A 117 -20.33 -11.86 20.84
CA LEU A 117 -21.10 -10.79 20.19
C LEU A 117 -20.42 -10.35 18.88
N VAL A 118 -19.09 -10.15 18.92
CA VAL A 118 -18.34 -9.70 17.76
C VAL A 118 -18.36 -10.73 16.64
N ALA A 119 -18.21 -12.01 16.95
CA ALA A 119 -18.33 -13.07 15.95
C ALA A 119 -19.72 -13.09 15.30
N ASP A 120 -20.79 -12.93 16.07
CA ASP A 120 -22.14 -12.88 15.51
C ASP A 120 -22.38 -11.63 14.65
N LEU A 121 -21.85 -10.46 15.02
CA LEU A 121 -21.87 -9.27 14.16
C LEU A 121 -21.19 -9.55 12.81
N VAL A 122 -20.04 -10.21 12.82
CA VAL A 122 -19.31 -10.58 11.59
C VAL A 122 -20.07 -11.62 10.78
N ARG A 123 -20.75 -12.60 11.41
CA ARG A 123 -21.61 -13.57 10.70
C ARG A 123 -22.75 -12.88 9.96
N ILE A 124 -23.43 -11.91 10.57
CA ILE A 124 -24.50 -11.17 9.91
C ILE A 124 -23.97 -10.43 8.67
N LYS A 125 -22.82 -9.76 8.78
CA LYS A 125 -22.13 -9.16 7.63
C LYS A 125 -21.79 -10.18 6.55
N TYR A 126 -21.23 -11.33 6.94
CA TYR A 126 -20.85 -12.39 6.01
C TYR A 126 -22.06 -12.93 5.24
N TYR A 127 -23.14 -13.31 5.94
CA TYR A 127 -24.32 -13.86 5.28
C TYR A 127 -25.07 -12.82 4.43
N ARG A 128 -25.08 -11.54 4.83
CA ARG A 128 -25.54 -10.44 3.96
C ARG A 128 -24.76 -10.45 2.65
N ASN A 129 -23.43 -10.49 2.73
CA ASN A 129 -22.59 -10.50 1.53
C ASN A 129 -22.74 -11.79 0.72
N GLU A 130 -22.90 -12.95 1.34
CA GLU A 130 -23.06 -14.23 0.65
C GLU A 130 -24.40 -14.31 -0.11
N ILE A 131 -25.48 -13.85 0.52
CA ILE A 131 -26.83 -13.89 -0.05
C ILE A 131 -26.98 -12.87 -1.19
N TYR A 132 -26.47 -11.65 -1.03
CA TYR A 132 -26.58 -10.58 -2.03
C TYR A 132 -25.42 -10.56 -3.04
N GLY A 133 -24.26 -11.08 -2.68
CA GLY A 133 -23.02 -10.86 -3.42
C GLY A 133 -22.81 -11.78 -4.61
N HIS A 134 -23.45 -12.95 -4.63
CA HIS A 134 -23.12 -14.03 -5.56
C HIS A 134 -24.34 -14.67 -6.25
N ARG A 135 -25.55 -14.11 -6.11
CA ARG A 135 -26.79 -14.72 -6.63
C ARG A 135 -27.56 -13.79 -7.58
N PRO A 136 -27.31 -13.85 -8.91
CA PRO A 136 -27.97 -12.97 -9.88
C PRO A 136 -29.48 -13.23 -10.00
N THR A 137 -29.97 -14.41 -9.62
CA THR A 137 -31.36 -14.82 -9.82
C THR A 137 -32.29 -14.51 -8.64
N MET A 138 -31.77 -13.98 -7.52
CA MET A 138 -32.56 -13.77 -6.28
C MET A 138 -33.34 -15.00 -5.82
N GLU A 139 -32.76 -16.18 -5.99
CA GLU A 139 -33.39 -17.46 -5.69
C GLU A 139 -32.52 -18.29 -4.74
N ILE A 140 -33.18 -18.94 -3.78
CA ILE A 140 -32.54 -19.80 -2.78
C ILE A 140 -33.30 -21.12 -2.70
N SER A 141 -32.59 -22.23 -2.92
CA SER A 141 -33.14 -23.58 -2.76
C SER A 141 -33.56 -23.83 -1.32
N ASP A 142 -34.51 -24.74 -1.10
CA ASP A 142 -35.02 -25.03 0.25
C ASP A 142 -33.91 -25.50 1.21
N SER A 143 -32.95 -26.28 0.72
CA SER A 143 -31.81 -26.74 1.53
C SER A 143 -30.91 -25.59 1.97
N ASP A 144 -30.63 -24.65 1.07
CA ASP A 144 -29.85 -23.46 1.40
C ASP A 144 -30.65 -22.53 2.31
N PHE A 145 -31.95 -22.39 2.06
CA PHE A 145 -32.84 -21.58 2.89
C PHE A 145 -32.83 -22.05 4.34
N ILE A 146 -33.06 -23.34 4.58
CA ILE A 146 -33.06 -23.92 5.94
C ILE A 146 -31.70 -23.69 6.62
N ARG A 147 -30.60 -23.91 5.89
CA ARG A 147 -29.24 -23.71 6.41
C ARG A 147 -28.98 -22.26 6.78
N PHE A 148 -29.17 -21.32 5.86
CA PHE A 148 -28.94 -19.89 6.11
C PHE A 148 -29.89 -19.33 7.16
N TRP A 149 -31.15 -19.72 7.12
CA TRP A 149 -32.14 -19.30 8.10
C TRP A 149 -31.70 -19.65 9.51
N LYS A 150 -31.26 -20.90 9.72
CA LYS A 150 -30.76 -21.37 11.01
C LYS A 150 -29.55 -20.54 11.46
N GLU A 151 -28.52 -20.45 10.64
CA GLU A 151 -27.28 -19.74 11.01
C GLU A 151 -27.52 -18.25 11.32
N ILE A 152 -28.34 -17.57 10.50
CA ILE A 152 -28.66 -16.15 10.68
C ILE A 152 -29.55 -15.96 11.91
N SER A 153 -30.63 -16.74 12.05
CA SER A 153 -31.55 -16.61 13.19
C SER A 153 -30.85 -16.85 14.52
N GLU A 154 -30.02 -17.89 14.63
CA GLU A 154 -29.27 -18.17 15.85
C GLU A 154 -28.29 -17.04 16.19
N ALA A 155 -27.61 -16.46 15.20
CA ALA A 155 -26.74 -15.30 15.40
C ALA A 155 -27.53 -14.07 15.88
N LEU A 156 -28.68 -13.77 15.27
CA LEU A 156 -29.56 -12.67 15.70
C LEU A 156 -30.07 -12.89 17.13
N LEU A 157 -30.45 -14.12 17.50
CA LEU A 157 -30.90 -14.43 18.86
C LEU A 157 -29.78 -14.28 19.89
N ARG A 158 -28.54 -14.65 19.56
CA ARG A 158 -27.38 -14.41 20.43
C ARG A 158 -27.08 -12.92 20.58
N ILE A 159 -27.17 -12.13 19.51
CA ILE A 159 -27.06 -10.66 19.59
C ILE A 159 -28.17 -10.10 20.50
N ALA A 160 -29.43 -10.49 20.28
CA ALA A 160 -30.57 -10.08 21.10
C ALA A 160 -30.37 -10.44 22.59
N THR A 161 -29.80 -11.62 22.85
CA THR A 161 -29.48 -12.08 24.22
C THR A 161 -28.45 -11.18 24.89
N ASN A 162 -27.44 -10.71 24.15
CA ASN A 162 -26.45 -9.76 24.67
C ASN A 162 -27.06 -8.39 25.00
N ILE A 163 -28.14 -7.99 24.32
CA ILE A 163 -28.90 -6.77 24.64
C ILE A 163 -29.74 -6.99 25.91
N SER A 164 -30.63 -8.01 25.91
CA SER A 164 -31.30 -8.49 27.13
C SER A 164 -32.03 -9.83 26.92
N PRO A 165 -32.27 -10.61 27.97
CA PRO A 165 -33.05 -11.86 27.88
C PRO A 165 -34.48 -11.65 27.36
N SER A 166 -35.14 -10.55 27.74
CA SER A 166 -36.49 -10.23 27.26
C SER A 166 -36.51 -9.99 25.75
N LYS A 167 -35.47 -9.32 25.24
CA LYS A 167 -35.30 -9.05 23.81
C LYS A 167 -35.11 -10.34 23.02
N ARG A 168 -34.34 -11.30 23.55
CA ARG A 168 -34.22 -12.64 22.94
C ARG A 168 -35.58 -13.28 22.71
N ASN A 169 -36.46 -13.28 23.71
CA ASN A 169 -37.78 -13.91 23.60
C ASN A 169 -38.68 -13.21 22.56
N GLU A 170 -38.62 -11.87 22.51
CA GLU A 170 -39.34 -11.07 21.50
C GLU A 170 -38.88 -11.41 20.07
N TRP A 171 -37.56 -11.49 19.86
CA TRP A 171 -36.97 -11.85 18.58
C TRP A 171 -37.20 -13.30 18.20
N GLU A 172 -37.16 -14.24 19.15
CA GLU A 172 -37.43 -15.65 18.92
C GLU A 172 -38.85 -15.84 18.38
N LYS A 173 -39.82 -15.17 19.01
CA LYS A 173 -41.20 -15.17 18.52
C LYS A 173 -41.31 -14.52 17.14
N SER A 174 -40.73 -13.33 16.96
CA SER A 174 -40.84 -12.58 15.69
C SER A 174 -40.18 -13.30 14.52
N ILE A 175 -39.06 -14.00 14.75
CA ILE A 175 -38.38 -14.83 13.75
C ILE A 175 -39.23 -16.06 13.44
N ALA A 176 -39.79 -16.74 14.45
CA ALA A 176 -40.67 -17.88 14.23
C ALA A 176 -41.92 -17.50 13.42
N ASP A 177 -42.53 -16.36 13.74
CA ASP A 177 -43.67 -15.81 13.00
C ASP A 177 -43.27 -15.52 11.54
N LEU A 178 -42.13 -14.85 11.29
CA LEU A 178 -41.62 -14.58 9.94
C LEU A 178 -41.32 -15.86 9.13
N PHE A 179 -40.93 -16.95 9.80
CA PHE A 179 -40.70 -18.24 9.15
C PHE A 179 -42.00 -18.90 8.68
N LEU A 180 -43.08 -18.73 9.45
CA LEU A 180 -44.37 -19.37 9.24
C LEU A 180 -45.35 -18.51 8.43
N ASP A 181 -45.10 -17.20 8.33
CA ASP A 181 -45.97 -16.26 7.65
C ASP A 181 -46.17 -16.65 6.16
N PRO A 182 -47.43 -16.82 5.71
CA PRO A 182 -47.75 -17.01 4.31
C PRO A 182 -47.54 -15.70 3.56
N LEU A 183 -47.02 -15.79 2.33
CA LEU A 183 -46.69 -14.60 1.57
C LEU A 183 -47.95 -13.76 1.28
N THR A 184 -48.12 -12.63 1.98
CA THR A 184 -49.31 -11.76 1.83
C THR A 184 -49.17 -10.83 0.62
N PRO A 185 -50.26 -10.31 0.02
CA PRO A 185 -50.18 -9.34 -1.09
C PRO A 185 -49.41 -8.05 -0.79
N ASN A 186 -49.26 -7.66 0.49
CA ASN A 186 -48.39 -6.56 0.92
C ASN A 186 -46.89 -6.84 0.70
N GLU A 187 -46.52 -8.09 0.43
CA GLU A 187 -45.15 -8.48 0.11
C GLU A 187 -44.75 -8.14 -1.30
N LEU A 188 -45.66 -7.97 -2.26
CA LEU A 188 -45.32 -7.41 -3.58
C LEU A 188 -44.69 -6.02 -3.45
N ARG A 189 -45.21 -5.20 -2.53
CA ARG A 189 -44.64 -3.87 -2.24
C ARG A 189 -43.27 -3.95 -1.55
N CYS A 190 -43.08 -4.94 -0.66
CA CYS A 190 -41.79 -5.20 -0.03
C CYS A 190 -40.77 -5.81 -1.01
N ILE A 191 -41.24 -6.62 -1.97
CA ILE A 191 -40.46 -7.19 -3.07
C ILE A 191 -40.04 -6.07 -4.02
N GLU A 192 -40.94 -5.14 -4.39
CA GLU A 192 -40.60 -3.96 -5.21
C GLU A 192 -39.60 -3.03 -4.50
N GLU A 193 -39.78 -2.77 -3.19
CA GLU A 193 -38.81 -2.01 -2.39
C GLU A 193 -37.44 -2.72 -2.33
N LEU A 194 -37.41 -4.05 -2.15
CA LEU A 194 -36.18 -4.85 -2.14
C LEU A 194 -35.53 -4.97 -3.52
N GLU A 195 -36.31 -5.09 -4.59
CA GLU A 195 -35.83 -5.06 -5.98
C GLU A 195 -35.24 -3.70 -6.32
N THR A 196 -35.82 -2.62 -5.82
CA THR A 196 -35.30 -1.25 -6.01
C THR A 196 -33.98 -1.07 -5.26
N TRP A 197 -33.92 -1.48 -3.99
CA TRP A 197 -32.69 -1.46 -3.20
C TRP A 197 -31.60 -2.35 -3.82
N TYR A 198 -31.96 -3.54 -4.30
CA TYR A 198 -31.02 -4.44 -4.95
C TYR A 198 -30.55 -3.90 -6.29
N LYS A 199 -31.41 -3.30 -7.12
CA LYS A 199 -30.99 -2.64 -8.36
C LYS A 199 -30.02 -1.51 -8.07
N GLN A 200 -30.26 -0.69 -7.05
CA GLN A 200 -29.35 0.38 -6.66
C GLN A 200 -28.00 -0.14 -6.13
N ASP A 201 -27.97 -1.20 -5.30
CA ASP A 201 -26.72 -1.80 -4.79
C ASP A 201 -25.96 -2.56 -5.90
N MET A 202 -26.68 -3.21 -6.83
CA MET A 202 -26.10 -3.94 -7.97
C MET A 202 -25.61 -3.02 -9.07
N ASP A 203 -26.31 -1.95 -9.41
CA ASP A 203 -25.86 -0.96 -10.41
C ASP A 203 -24.55 -0.33 -9.94
N VAL A 204 -24.48 0.05 -8.65
CA VAL A 204 -23.23 0.55 -8.05
C VAL A 204 -22.13 -0.51 -8.06
N LYS A 205 -22.46 -1.78 -7.77
CA LYS A 205 -21.48 -2.87 -7.77
C LYS A 205 -20.98 -3.22 -9.18
N ASP A 206 -21.85 -3.22 -10.18
CA ASP A 206 -21.52 -3.49 -11.58
C ASP A 206 -20.63 -2.37 -12.13
N GLU A 207 -20.96 -1.11 -11.86
CA GLU A 207 -20.10 0.03 -12.20
C GLU A 207 -18.75 -0.02 -11.47
N LEU A 208 -18.71 -0.45 -10.20
CA LEU A 208 -17.45 -0.64 -9.47
C LEU A 208 -16.62 -1.83 -9.97
N VAL A 209 -17.25 -2.87 -10.51
CA VAL A 209 -16.57 -4.01 -11.14
C VAL A 209 -16.00 -3.58 -12.49
N LYS A 210 -16.78 -2.89 -13.33
CA LYS A 210 -16.31 -2.30 -14.60
C LYS A 210 -15.13 -1.36 -14.39
N LEU A 211 -15.25 -0.40 -13.47
CA LEU A 211 -14.16 0.52 -13.13
C LEU A 211 -12.90 -0.21 -12.66
N ARG A 212 -13.05 -1.32 -11.91
CA ARG A 212 -11.91 -2.14 -11.47
C ARG A 212 -11.26 -2.89 -12.63
N GLU A 213 -12.07 -3.41 -13.56
CA GLU A 213 -11.60 -4.09 -14.76
C GLU A 213 -10.89 -3.13 -15.71
N GLU A 214 -11.47 -1.96 -15.97
CA GLU A 214 -10.88 -0.86 -16.73
C GLU A 214 -9.54 -0.42 -16.13
N LEU A 215 -9.51 -0.13 -14.82
CA LEU A 215 -8.27 0.20 -14.12
C LEU A 215 -7.24 -0.94 -14.18
N GLY A 216 -7.69 -2.19 -14.13
CA GLY A 216 -6.84 -3.37 -14.28
C GLY A 216 -6.26 -3.51 -15.69
N GLU A 217 -7.02 -3.18 -16.73
CA GLU A 217 -6.58 -3.12 -18.12
C GLU A 217 -5.58 -1.99 -18.35
N GLU A 218 -5.86 -0.80 -17.83
CA GLU A 218 -4.92 0.33 -17.89
C GLU A 218 -3.60 0.00 -17.19
N LEU A 219 -3.64 -0.62 -16.00
CA LEU A 219 -2.43 -1.02 -15.27
C LEU A 219 -1.64 -2.11 -16.03
N ARG A 220 -2.32 -3.06 -16.68
CA ARG A 220 -1.68 -4.07 -17.54
C ARG A 220 -1.06 -3.44 -18.78
N SER A 221 -1.75 -2.51 -19.43
CA SER A 221 -1.26 -1.75 -20.58
C SER A 221 -0.03 -0.93 -20.20
N LEU A 222 -0.08 -0.21 -19.07
CA LEU A 222 1.04 0.58 -18.56
C LEU A 222 2.24 -0.31 -18.20
N LYS A 223 2.00 -1.47 -17.59
CA LYS A 223 3.05 -2.46 -17.29
C LYS A 223 3.68 -3.03 -18.56
N ALA A 224 2.88 -3.32 -19.59
CA ALA A 224 3.36 -3.77 -20.89
C ALA A 224 4.20 -2.69 -21.57
N ALA A 225 3.71 -1.44 -21.60
CA ALA A 225 4.44 -0.29 -22.12
C ALA A 225 5.77 -0.08 -21.38
N PHE A 226 5.77 -0.21 -20.04
CA PHE A 226 6.99 -0.12 -19.23
C PHE A 226 7.96 -1.26 -19.53
N SER A 227 7.47 -2.49 -19.70
CA SER A 227 8.32 -3.63 -20.08
C SER A 227 8.93 -3.45 -21.47
N LYS A 228 8.16 -2.94 -22.44
CA LYS A 228 8.64 -2.62 -23.78
C LYS A 228 9.67 -1.50 -23.76
N PHE A 229 9.40 -0.44 -23.00
CA PHE A 229 10.36 0.65 -22.78
C PHE A 229 11.65 0.15 -22.12
N LYS A 230 11.53 -0.76 -21.16
CA LYS A 230 12.68 -1.38 -20.49
C LYS A 230 13.48 -2.26 -21.46
N SER A 231 12.84 -3.12 -22.24
CA SER A 231 13.50 -3.94 -23.26
C SER A 231 14.15 -3.08 -24.35
N GLN A 232 13.51 -1.99 -24.77
CA GLN A 232 14.09 -1.05 -25.73
C GLN A 232 15.25 -0.26 -25.13
N SER A 233 15.18 0.10 -23.84
CA SER A 233 16.30 0.65 -23.10
C SER A 233 17.46 -0.35 -22.97
N ASP A 234 17.19 -1.62 -22.65
CA ASP A 234 18.20 -2.67 -22.48
C ASP A 234 18.82 -3.08 -23.83
N GLN A 235 18.06 -3.05 -24.92
CA GLN A 235 18.55 -3.32 -26.27
C GLN A 235 19.35 -2.13 -26.84
N ASN A 236 18.97 -0.91 -26.49
CA ASN A 236 19.82 0.24 -26.74
C ASN A 236 21.14 0.10 -25.96
N LYS A 237 21.14 -0.41 -24.71
CA LYS A 237 22.37 -0.61 -23.92
C LYS A 237 23.38 -1.56 -24.58
N GLU A 238 22.92 -2.58 -25.32
CA GLU A 238 23.82 -3.47 -26.09
C GLU A 238 24.48 -2.79 -27.29
N THR A 239 23.97 -1.62 -27.70
CA THR A 239 24.52 -0.81 -28.81
C THR A 239 25.31 0.41 -28.29
N LEU A 240 25.42 0.60 -26.96
CA LEU A 240 25.96 1.81 -26.34
C LEU A 240 27.39 1.60 -25.82
N SER A 241 28.27 2.57 -26.11
CA SER A 241 29.61 2.57 -25.51
C SER A 241 29.53 3.05 -24.05
N LEU A 242 29.74 2.13 -23.11
CA LEU A 242 29.93 2.48 -21.71
C LEU A 242 31.32 3.11 -21.54
N VAL A 243 31.38 4.29 -20.93
CA VAL A 243 32.65 4.93 -20.55
C VAL A 243 32.76 4.88 -19.03
N PRO A 244 33.73 4.13 -18.48
CA PRO A 244 34.00 4.15 -17.06
C PRO A 244 34.72 5.45 -16.66
N PHE A 245 34.30 6.05 -15.55
CA PHE A 245 35.11 7.06 -14.86
C PHE A 245 35.26 6.73 -13.38
N ASN A 246 36.42 7.10 -12.83
CA ASN A 246 36.83 6.75 -11.47
C ASN A 246 36.88 8.01 -10.62
N MET A 247 36.60 7.84 -9.34
CA MET A 247 36.90 8.84 -8.33
C MET A 247 37.90 8.27 -7.34
N ASP A 248 39.01 8.98 -7.20
CA ASP A 248 40.09 8.69 -6.26
C ASP A 248 40.06 9.71 -5.12
N VAL A 249 40.51 9.27 -3.94
CA VAL A 249 40.53 10.11 -2.73
C VAL A 249 41.96 10.26 -2.26
N GLU A 250 42.45 11.49 -2.21
CA GLU A 250 43.72 11.82 -1.58
C GLU A 250 43.46 12.28 -0.14
N ARG A 251 44.06 11.59 0.84
CA ARG A 251 44.05 12.01 2.24
C ARG A 251 45.11 13.09 2.48
N TYR A 252 44.69 14.24 3.00
CA TYR A 252 45.60 15.26 3.53
C TYR A 252 45.49 15.30 5.05
N HIS A 253 46.52 14.79 5.75
CA HIS A 253 46.67 15.02 7.19
C HIS A 253 47.48 16.30 7.41
N ARG A 254 46.81 17.43 7.62
CA ARG A 254 47.50 18.63 8.14
C ARG A 254 47.50 18.56 9.66
N ALA A 255 48.58 18.06 10.25
CA ALA A 255 48.88 18.36 11.64
C ALA A 255 49.03 19.89 11.76
N ALA A 256 48.38 20.48 12.75
CA ALA A 256 48.44 21.91 13.00
C ALA A 256 49.90 22.33 13.27
N GLY A 257 50.53 22.97 12.28
CA GLY A 257 51.79 23.71 12.43
C GLY A 257 53.04 23.06 11.82
N SER A 258 53.25 23.22 10.52
CA SER A 258 54.59 23.38 9.91
C SER A 258 54.49 23.70 8.40
N GLU A 259 55.28 24.67 7.95
CA GLU A 259 55.38 25.25 6.59
C GLU A 259 55.89 24.29 5.49
N PRO A 260 55.75 24.65 4.19
CA PRO A 260 55.93 23.71 3.08
C PRO A 260 57.41 23.56 2.70
N THR A 261 57.88 22.32 2.54
CA THR A 261 59.15 22.04 1.83
C THR A 261 58.86 21.31 0.54
N VAL A 262 59.19 21.95 -0.58
CA VAL A 262 59.20 21.36 -1.93
C VAL A 262 60.36 20.38 -2.05
N ARG A 263 60.12 19.16 -2.56
CA ARG A 263 61.15 18.38 -3.27
C ARG A 263 60.53 17.57 -4.43
N LEU A 264 61.14 17.76 -5.60
CA LEU A 264 60.96 17.00 -6.83
C LEU A 264 61.77 15.68 -6.77
N SER A 265 61.26 14.61 -7.39
CA SER A 265 61.91 13.74 -8.42
C SER A 265 61.32 12.31 -8.53
N LEU A 266 61.06 11.85 -9.77
CA LEU A 266 60.89 10.45 -10.26
C LEU A 266 62.27 9.75 -10.49
N PRO A 267 62.41 8.46 -10.90
CA PRO A 267 61.50 7.29 -10.95
C PRO A 267 62.06 5.96 -10.32
N GLU A 268 61.21 4.91 -10.26
CA GLU A 268 61.33 3.45 -9.96
C GLU A 268 62.63 2.70 -10.42
N PRO A 269 62.98 1.43 -10.00
CA PRO A 269 62.07 0.26 -9.87
C PRO A 269 62.41 -0.92 -8.89
N GLU A 270 61.49 -1.90 -8.90
CA GLU A 270 61.62 -3.38 -8.76
C GLU A 270 61.72 -4.12 -7.39
N GLU A 271 60.80 -5.09 -7.28
CA GLU A 271 60.84 -6.43 -6.65
C GLU A 271 61.28 -6.61 -5.18
N ALA A 272 60.39 -7.18 -4.36
CA ALA A 272 60.37 -8.62 -4.07
C ALA A 272 59.44 -8.93 -2.88
N ALA A 273 58.92 -10.16 -2.90
CA ALA A 273 57.96 -10.73 -1.97
C ALA A 273 58.46 -10.84 -0.52
N GLU A 274 57.57 -10.59 0.45
CA GLU A 274 57.73 -11.12 1.81
C GLU A 274 56.42 -11.71 2.35
N ALA A 275 56.58 -12.85 3.02
CA ALA A 275 55.57 -13.59 3.75
C ALA A 275 55.59 -13.19 5.24
N ASP A 276 54.39 -13.05 5.79
CA ASP A 276 53.96 -13.39 7.16
C ASP A 276 54.79 -12.91 8.37
N ASP A 277 54.35 -11.78 8.97
CA ASP A 277 54.46 -11.51 10.42
C ASP A 277 53.19 -10.77 10.89
N PRO A 278 52.38 -11.32 11.82
CA PRO A 278 51.18 -10.67 12.31
C PRO A 278 51.49 -9.83 13.57
N GLY A 279 51.66 -8.53 13.39
CA GLY A 279 51.63 -7.55 14.48
C GLY A 279 51.31 -6.13 13.99
N PRO A 280 51.03 -5.19 14.90
CA PRO A 280 49.91 -5.13 15.86
C PRO A 280 48.63 -4.62 15.16
N ASN A 281 47.45 -4.90 15.72
CA ASN A 281 46.13 -4.40 15.31
C ASN A 281 46.17 -3.07 14.51
N ASN A 282 46.20 -3.17 13.18
CA ASN A 282 45.85 -2.04 12.33
C ASN A 282 44.39 -1.68 12.65
N PRO A 283 44.05 -0.40 12.91
CA PRO A 283 42.66 0.00 13.00
C PRO A 283 41.95 -0.51 11.73
N PRO A 284 40.71 -1.02 11.81
CA PRO A 284 39.99 -1.40 10.60
C PRO A 284 40.03 -0.21 9.67
N GLU A 285 40.68 -0.35 8.52
CA GLU A 285 40.77 0.72 7.54
C GLU A 285 39.35 1.19 7.29
N ILE A 286 39.01 2.37 7.82
CA ILE A 286 37.72 2.99 7.55
C ILE A 286 37.74 3.24 6.06
N ASN A 287 37.09 2.36 5.30
CA ASN A 287 36.90 2.51 3.88
C ASN A 287 36.13 3.83 3.70
N ILE A 288 36.83 4.83 3.20
CA ILE A 288 36.34 6.22 3.11
C ILE A 288 35.04 6.26 2.32
N TRP A 289 34.95 5.42 1.28
CA TRP A 289 33.75 5.29 0.46
C TRP A 289 32.58 4.68 1.21
N ASN A 290 32.78 3.74 2.13
CA ASN A 290 31.69 3.27 3.00
C ASN A 290 31.08 4.42 3.82
N VAL A 291 31.92 5.35 4.28
CA VAL A 291 31.44 6.53 5.02
C VAL A 291 30.73 7.50 4.09
N ILE A 292 31.34 7.90 2.97
CA ILE A 292 30.74 8.82 1.99
C ILE A 292 29.41 8.27 1.47
N LEU A 293 29.38 7.00 1.05
CA LEU A 293 28.20 6.32 0.50
C LEU A 293 27.09 6.11 1.55
N SER A 294 27.42 6.13 2.84
CA SER A 294 26.40 6.10 3.91
C SER A 294 25.53 7.37 3.93
N PHE A 295 26.02 8.48 3.40
CA PHE A 295 25.27 9.74 3.29
C PHE A 295 24.47 9.80 1.97
N LYS A 296 23.28 9.19 1.98
CA LYS A 296 22.42 9.05 0.78
C LYS A 296 22.11 10.37 0.05
N LYS A 297 21.94 11.49 0.77
CA LYS A 297 21.55 12.78 0.19
C LYS A 297 22.66 13.40 -0.69
N PRO A 298 23.89 13.61 -0.20
CA PRO A 298 25.06 13.97 -1.01
C PRO A 298 25.24 13.13 -2.27
N VAL A 299 25.16 11.81 -2.13
CA VAL A 299 25.32 10.86 -3.24
C VAL A 299 24.22 11.02 -4.27
N ASP A 300 22.95 11.12 -3.84
CA ASP A 300 21.82 11.33 -4.75
C ASP A 300 21.93 12.65 -5.53
N LEU A 301 22.40 13.73 -4.89
CA LEU A 301 22.60 15.02 -5.56
C LEU A 301 23.68 14.93 -6.65
N PHE A 302 24.80 14.26 -6.37
CA PHE A 302 25.84 14.04 -7.36
C PHE A 302 25.36 13.18 -8.53
N LEU A 303 24.63 12.09 -8.26
CA LEU A 303 24.04 11.25 -9.31
C LEU A 303 22.99 12.00 -10.15
N ARG A 304 22.23 12.92 -9.54
CA ARG A 304 21.31 13.81 -10.27
C ARG A 304 22.06 14.79 -11.16
N TYR A 305 23.21 15.31 -10.73
CA TYR A 305 24.05 16.16 -11.57
C TYR A 305 24.49 15.40 -12.82
N LEU A 306 25.06 14.20 -12.67
CA LEU A 306 25.45 13.35 -13.80
C LEU A 306 24.26 13.09 -14.74
N ARG A 307 23.10 12.72 -14.17
CA ARG A 307 21.92 12.32 -14.95
C ARG A 307 21.19 13.47 -15.65
N TYR A 308 21.08 14.63 -15.02
CA TYR A 308 20.23 15.72 -15.51
C TYR A 308 21.00 16.92 -16.05
N LYS A 309 22.26 17.14 -15.62
CA LYS A 309 23.11 18.21 -16.16
C LYS A 309 24.00 17.69 -17.28
N LEU A 310 24.61 16.52 -17.11
CA LEU A 310 25.47 15.91 -18.13
C LEU A 310 24.72 14.90 -19.02
N ASN A 311 23.45 14.61 -18.74
CA ASN A 311 22.64 13.62 -19.48
C ASN A 311 23.25 12.21 -19.50
N LEU A 312 23.88 11.80 -18.40
CA LEU A 312 24.56 10.51 -18.25
C LEU A 312 23.76 9.55 -17.36
N PRO A 313 23.14 8.50 -17.91
CA PRO A 313 22.63 7.38 -17.12
C PRO A 313 23.80 6.62 -16.45
N VAL A 314 23.67 6.34 -15.15
CA VAL A 314 24.68 5.62 -14.34
C VAL A 314 24.24 4.17 -14.14
N HIS A 315 25.13 3.19 -14.41
CA HIS A 315 24.76 1.76 -14.44
C HIS A 315 25.33 0.89 -13.33
N ASN A 316 26.56 1.14 -12.84
CA ASN A 316 27.21 0.31 -11.82
C ASN A 316 28.11 1.14 -10.90
N SER A 317 28.31 0.66 -9.66
CA SER A 317 29.38 1.14 -8.79
C SER A 317 30.07 0.04 -7.99
N GLU A 318 31.41 0.08 -7.99
CA GLU A 318 32.28 -0.78 -7.19
C GLU A 318 33.01 0.04 -6.11
N VAL A 319 33.44 -0.61 -5.02
CA VAL A 319 33.95 0.08 -3.82
C VAL A 319 35.42 -0.28 -3.55
N GLY A 320 36.30 0.69 -3.85
CA GLY A 320 37.73 0.71 -3.54
C GLY A 320 38.30 2.10 -3.85
N SER A 321 38.45 2.40 -5.15
CA SER A 321 38.18 3.72 -5.73
C SER A 321 36.73 3.69 -6.21
N TRP A 322 35.95 4.76 -6.02
CA TRP A 322 34.54 4.71 -6.42
C TRP A 322 34.45 4.76 -7.94
N HIS A 323 34.16 3.61 -8.53
CA HIS A 323 34.06 3.42 -9.97
C HIS A 323 32.63 3.70 -10.40
N ILE A 324 32.42 4.58 -11.37
CA ILE A 324 31.09 4.89 -11.91
C ILE A 324 31.11 4.63 -13.41
N THR A 325 30.25 3.72 -13.85
CA THR A 325 30.04 3.50 -15.27
C THR A 325 28.87 4.35 -15.77
N VAL A 326 29.13 5.18 -16.79
CA VAL A 326 28.11 5.99 -17.45
C VAL A 326 27.86 5.57 -18.87
N GLU A 327 26.62 5.76 -19.30
CA GLU A 327 26.17 5.60 -20.66
C GLU A 327 26.19 6.96 -21.37
N CYS A 328 26.84 7.01 -22.54
CA CYS A 328 26.81 8.18 -23.40
C CYS A 328 25.89 7.90 -24.59
N SER A 329 24.80 8.64 -24.70
CA SER A 329 23.77 8.43 -25.73
C SER A 329 24.11 9.07 -27.09
N SER A 330 25.13 9.93 -27.14
CA SER A 330 25.62 10.56 -28.38
C SER A 330 27.05 11.04 -28.22
N LEU A 331 27.72 11.31 -29.36
CA LEU A 331 29.05 11.93 -29.37
C LEU A 331 29.05 13.27 -28.62
N GLN A 332 28.00 14.09 -28.77
CA GLN A 332 27.87 15.37 -28.08
C GLN A 332 27.83 15.22 -26.55
N VAL A 333 27.19 14.17 -26.03
CA VAL A 333 27.15 13.90 -24.59
C VAL A 333 28.52 13.44 -24.08
N LEU A 334 29.22 12.59 -24.86
CA LEU A 334 30.57 12.15 -24.52
C LEU A 334 31.58 13.31 -24.54
N GLU A 335 31.52 14.18 -25.54
CA GLU A 335 32.36 15.37 -25.64
C GLU A 335 32.08 16.37 -24.51
N GLY A 336 30.80 16.56 -24.15
CA GLY A 336 30.43 17.40 -23.00
C GLY A 336 30.95 16.87 -21.67
N LEU A 337 30.91 15.54 -21.45
CA LEU A 337 31.53 14.93 -20.27
C LEU A 337 33.05 15.12 -20.25
N TRP A 338 33.70 14.93 -21.39
CA TRP A 338 35.15 15.10 -21.51
C TRP A 338 35.57 16.56 -21.28
N GLU A 339 34.82 17.53 -21.80
CA GLU A 339 35.03 18.96 -21.57
C GLU A 339 34.85 19.34 -20.09
N ASP A 340 33.79 18.83 -19.44
CA ASP A 340 33.52 19.06 -18.02
C ASP A 340 34.61 18.44 -17.11
N TYR A 341 35.18 17.31 -17.53
CA TYR A 341 36.35 16.69 -16.91
C TYR A 341 37.64 17.50 -17.13
N CYS A 342 37.99 17.81 -18.37
CA CYS A 342 39.22 18.53 -18.73
C CYS A 342 39.26 19.95 -18.14
N SER A 343 38.12 20.60 -17.97
CA SER A 343 38.01 21.91 -17.32
C SER A 343 38.20 21.86 -15.79
N GLY A 344 38.21 20.67 -15.18
CA GLY A 344 38.26 20.48 -13.73
C GLY A 344 36.94 20.80 -13.01
N HIS A 345 35.88 21.13 -13.75
CA HIS A 345 34.57 21.43 -13.17
C HIS A 345 33.95 20.18 -12.55
N LEU A 346 34.03 19.03 -13.21
CA LEU A 346 33.56 17.74 -12.68
C LEU A 346 34.21 17.41 -11.33
N ASN A 347 35.50 17.71 -11.19
CA ASN A 347 36.24 17.52 -9.93
C ASN A 347 35.71 18.42 -8.82
N SER A 348 35.41 19.68 -9.16
CA SER A 348 34.91 20.67 -8.21
C SER A 348 33.51 20.32 -7.72
N VAL A 349 32.62 19.90 -8.62
CA VAL A 349 31.26 19.46 -8.30
C VAL A 349 31.27 18.21 -7.41
N ALA A 350 32.11 17.23 -7.73
CA ALA A 350 32.31 16.04 -6.91
C ALA A 350 32.78 16.40 -5.49
N GLN A 351 33.78 17.28 -5.38
CA GLN A 351 34.31 17.76 -4.12
C GLN A 351 33.24 18.46 -3.27
N GLU A 352 32.48 19.40 -3.83
CA GLU A 352 31.48 20.18 -3.10
C GLU A 352 30.29 19.32 -2.65
N MET A 353 29.80 18.44 -3.53
CA MET A 353 28.60 17.66 -3.25
C MET A 353 28.85 16.52 -2.28
N LEU A 354 29.99 15.81 -2.40
CA LEU A 354 30.25 14.59 -1.62
C LEU A 354 30.99 14.87 -0.32
N ILE A 355 31.87 15.88 -0.29
CA ILE A 355 32.66 16.22 0.91
C ILE A 355 31.93 17.30 1.71
N THR A 356 30.92 16.85 2.45
CA THR A 356 30.16 17.72 3.36
C THR A 356 30.85 17.80 4.74
N PRO A 357 30.55 18.83 5.57
CA PRO A 357 31.08 18.92 6.93
C PRO A 357 30.81 17.66 7.79
N GLN A 358 29.66 17.02 7.58
CA GLN A 358 29.25 15.79 8.28
C GLN A 358 30.11 14.57 7.90
N VAL A 359 30.56 14.52 6.64
CA VAL A 359 31.49 13.48 6.16
C VAL A 359 32.86 13.68 6.78
N LEU A 360 33.36 14.91 6.83
CA LEU A 360 34.64 15.26 7.45
C LEU A 360 34.66 14.95 8.96
N GLU A 361 33.61 15.33 9.67
CA GLU A 361 33.43 15.04 11.10
C GLU A 361 33.44 13.53 11.38
N LYS A 362 32.70 12.74 10.59
CA LYS A 362 32.61 11.28 10.76
C LYS A 362 33.90 10.54 10.39
N LEU A 363 34.72 11.13 9.52
CA LEU A 363 36.05 10.61 9.17
C LEU A 363 37.16 11.12 10.11
N GLY A 364 36.88 12.10 10.98
CA GLY A 364 37.89 12.75 11.82
C GLY A 364 38.95 13.51 11.03
N LEU A 365 38.60 14.02 9.83
CA LEU A 365 39.52 14.72 8.94
C LEU A 365 39.18 16.20 8.85
N THR A 366 40.20 17.06 8.76
CA THR A 366 40.02 18.50 8.54
C THR A 366 39.79 18.85 7.08
N GLU A 367 40.33 18.04 6.17
CA GLU A 367 40.25 18.23 4.73
C GLU A 367 40.33 16.86 4.04
N LEU A 368 39.55 16.67 2.98
CA LEU A 368 39.58 15.47 2.14
C LEU A 368 39.47 15.93 0.70
N LYS A 369 40.39 15.50 -0.17
CA LYS A 369 40.38 15.89 -1.59
C LYS A 369 39.95 14.72 -2.46
N LEU A 370 38.97 14.98 -3.30
CA LEU A 370 38.52 14.09 -4.36
C LEU A 370 39.19 14.48 -5.67
N LYS A 371 39.57 13.45 -6.41
CA LYS A 371 40.06 13.56 -7.77
C LYS A 371 39.19 12.70 -8.68
N THR A 372 38.59 13.30 -9.71
CA THR A 372 37.95 12.55 -10.78
C THR A 372 38.98 12.13 -11.81
N PHE A 373 38.80 10.96 -12.42
CA PHE A 373 39.68 10.43 -13.45
C PHE A 373 38.86 9.76 -14.55
N ILE A 374 39.07 10.20 -15.79
CA ILE A 374 38.56 9.54 -16.99
C ILE A 374 39.78 9.10 -17.81
N SER A 375 39.83 7.82 -18.15
CA SER A 375 40.92 7.29 -18.99
C SER A 375 40.75 7.77 -20.44
N GLU A 376 41.81 8.34 -21.01
CA GLU A 376 41.84 8.79 -22.40
C GLU A 376 41.60 7.63 -23.39
N ASP A 377 42.14 6.44 -23.11
CA ASP A 377 41.88 5.22 -23.91
C ASP A 377 40.39 4.84 -23.91
N GLN A 378 39.70 5.01 -22.79
CA GLN A 378 38.26 4.72 -22.68
C GLN A 378 37.41 5.78 -23.38
N TYR A 379 37.81 7.05 -23.28
CA TYR A 379 37.19 8.13 -24.05
C TYR A 379 37.34 7.89 -25.56
N ASP A 380 38.54 7.56 -26.04
CA ASP A 380 38.81 7.31 -27.45
C ASP A 380 38.07 6.09 -27.98
N LYS A 381 37.95 5.03 -27.16
CA LYS A 381 37.13 3.85 -27.49
C LYS A 381 35.66 4.24 -27.61
N GLY A 382 35.13 5.02 -26.66
CA GLY A 382 33.76 5.53 -26.71
C GLY A 382 33.52 6.41 -27.94
N LYS A 383 34.46 7.30 -28.24
CA LYS A 383 34.40 8.20 -29.39
C LYS A 383 34.34 7.43 -30.72
N LYS A 384 35.24 6.47 -30.94
CA LYS A 384 35.27 5.65 -32.16
C LYS A 384 33.99 4.84 -32.35
N LEU A 385 33.40 4.31 -31.27
CA LEU A 385 32.16 3.54 -31.33
C LEU A 385 30.96 4.43 -31.68
N LEU A 386 30.87 5.63 -31.10
CA LEU A 386 29.79 6.58 -31.38
C LEU A 386 29.91 7.19 -32.78
N GLU A 387 31.13 7.45 -33.26
CA GLU A 387 31.39 7.87 -34.64
C GLU A 387 30.99 6.78 -35.64
N ALA A 388 31.31 5.51 -35.37
CA ALA A 388 30.92 4.38 -36.22
C ALA A 388 29.40 4.11 -36.21
N SER A 389 28.70 4.49 -35.14
CA SER A 389 27.24 4.31 -35.00
C SER A 389 26.43 5.46 -35.63
N SER A 390 27.09 6.53 -36.07
CA SER A 390 26.48 7.74 -36.65
C SER A 390 26.55 7.77 -38.19
N GLY A 391 27.12 6.74 -38.82
CA GLY A 391 27.35 6.62 -40.27
C GLY A 391 26.27 5.87 -41.05
#